data_AF-A0A668A5V7-F1
#
_entry.id   AF-A0A668A5V7-F1
#
_cell.length_a   1.000
_cell.length_b   1.000
_cell.length_c   1.000
_cell.angle_alpha   90.00
_cell.angle_beta   90.00
_cell.angle_gamma   90.00
#
_symmetry.space_group_name_H-M   'P 1'
#
loop_
_entity.id
_entity.type
_entity.pdbx_description
1 polymer ?
#
loop_
_entity_poly.entity_id
_entity_poly.type
_entity_poly.pdbx_seq_one_letter_code
_entity_poly.pdbx_strand_id
1 'polypeptide(L)'
;MASWIIQMTVVVLSVFVNSSQGKKDKTLYCSACRAIVDELNYSISQVDPKKTINIGSFRLNPDGTMKDKKIPFARSETHLSELLDGVCGSMSDYALYVDPTSQQKQYRRFAPRSEGAPGDFPDFKNFQFDGPEASNALKFACETIVEELEDDIISLFSQNTEHMVEELCNTVSDYCEGADLLKEEL
;
A
#
# COMPACT_ATOMS: atom_id res chain seq x y z
N MET A 1 39.58 -8.41 40.32
CA MET A 1 39.52 -7.08 39.66
C MET A 1 39.05 -7.19 38.21
N ALA A 2 39.70 -8.00 37.36
CA ALA A 2 39.31 -8.14 35.94
C ALA A 2 37.92 -8.77 35.68
N SER A 3 37.50 -9.76 36.49
CA SER A 3 36.23 -10.48 36.28
C SER A 3 34.99 -9.59 36.44
N TRP A 4 35.01 -8.65 37.39
CA TRP A 4 33.92 -7.71 37.60
C TRP A 4 33.83 -6.69 36.45
N ILE A 5 34.97 -6.28 35.90
CA ILE A 5 35.03 -5.38 34.73
C ILE A 5 34.41 -6.07 33.52
N ILE A 6 34.72 -7.35 33.28
CA ILE A 6 34.17 -8.12 32.16
C ILE A 6 32.65 -8.28 32.30
N GLN A 7 32.15 -8.61 33.49
CA GLN A 7 30.70 -8.72 33.73
C GLN A 7 29.97 -7.38 33.52
N MET A 8 30.56 -6.27 33.98
CA MET A 8 29.97 -4.94 33.76
C MET A 8 30.00 -4.55 32.28
N THR A 9 31.04 -4.88 31.53
CA THR A 9 31.08 -4.63 30.08
C THR A 9 30.05 -5.46 29.30
N VAL A 10 29.80 -6.70 29.68
CA VAL A 10 28.80 -7.57 29.04
C VAL A 10 27.38 -7.08 29.33
N VAL A 11 27.12 -6.62 30.55
CA VAL A 11 25.82 -6.02 30.93
C VAL A 11 25.59 -4.68 30.23
N VAL A 12 26.64 -3.87 30.04
CA VAL A 12 26.52 -2.61 29.30
C VAL A 12 26.28 -2.86 27.81
N LEU A 13 26.97 -3.83 27.18
CA LEU A 13 26.73 -4.17 25.77
C LEU A 13 25.30 -4.72 25.53
N SER A 14 24.73 -5.49 26.45
CA SER A 14 23.38 -6.05 26.28
C SER A 14 22.26 -5.01 26.38
N VAL A 15 22.48 -3.88 27.06
CA VAL A 15 21.51 -2.77 27.12
C VAL A 15 21.44 -2.01 25.79
N PHE A 16 22.54 -1.92 25.04
CA PHE A 16 22.58 -1.20 23.75
C PHE A 16 21.94 -1.96 22.58
N VAL A 17 21.71 -3.28 22.69
CA VAL A 17 21.12 -4.07 21.58
C VAL A 17 19.61 -3.84 21.42
N ASN A 18 18.93 -3.34 22.46
CA ASN A 18 17.45 -3.29 22.49
C ASN A 18 16.82 -2.01 21.93
N SER A 19 17.57 -1.11 21.28
CA SER A 19 17.06 0.24 20.94
C SER A 19 17.07 0.60 19.45
N SER A 20 17.36 -0.32 18.52
CA SER A 20 17.27 -0.03 17.08
C SER A 20 15.92 -0.46 16.49
N GLN A 21 14.81 0.10 16.97
CA GLN A 21 13.62 0.18 16.13
C GLN A 21 13.84 1.34 15.15
N GLY A 22 14.20 1.03 13.91
CA GLY A 22 14.26 2.02 12.84
C GLY A 22 12.90 2.67 12.69
N LYS A 23 12.80 3.99 12.90
CA LYS A 23 11.57 4.73 12.62
C LYS A 23 11.27 4.60 11.13
N LYS A 24 10.11 4.02 10.79
CA LYS A 24 9.58 3.97 9.41
C LYS A 24 9.50 5.41 8.87
N ASP A 25 10.02 5.64 7.66
CA ASP A 25 9.89 6.96 7.01
C ASP A 25 8.41 7.20 6.67
N LYS A 26 7.80 8.14 7.39
CA LYS A 26 6.38 8.46 7.25
C LYS A 26 6.01 8.87 5.82
N THR A 27 6.87 9.61 5.14
CA THR A 27 6.61 10.06 3.77
C THR A 27 6.61 8.87 2.81
N LEU A 28 7.57 7.96 2.99
CA LEU A 28 7.70 6.76 2.17
C LEU A 28 6.51 5.83 2.36
N TYR A 29 6.17 5.49 3.60
CA TYR A 29 5.08 4.56 3.92
C TYR A 29 3.70 5.14 3.57
N CYS A 30 3.47 6.44 3.81
CA CYS A 30 2.24 7.09 3.37
C CYS A 30 2.11 7.07 1.84
N SER A 31 3.20 7.37 1.12
CA SER A 31 3.19 7.33 -0.35
C SER A 31 2.98 5.92 -0.89
N ALA A 32 3.60 4.91 -0.27
CA ALA A 32 3.42 3.50 -0.64
C ALA A 32 1.97 3.03 -0.41
N CYS A 33 1.37 3.36 0.74
CA CYS A 33 -0.02 3.03 1.02
C CYS A 33 -0.97 3.66 0.00
N ARG A 34 -0.78 4.95 -0.32
CA ARG A 34 -1.57 5.62 -1.34
C ARG A 34 -1.39 4.99 -2.72
N ALA A 35 -0.17 4.64 -3.09
CA ALA A 35 0.11 3.97 -4.36
C ALA A 35 -0.59 2.60 -4.46
N ILE A 36 -0.61 1.80 -3.38
CA ILE A 36 -1.37 0.53 -3.33
C ILE A 36 -2.85 0.78 -3.63
N VAL A 37 -3.47 1.75 -2.94
CA VAL A 37 -4.88 2.08 -3.15
C VAL A 37 -5.15 2.54 -4.59
N ASP A 38 -4.28 3.38 -5.14
CA ASP A 38 -4.41 3.91 -6.49
C ASP A 38 -4.27 2.81 -7.57
N GLU A 39 -3.32 1.88 -7.41
CA GLU A 39 -3.10 0.78 -8.36
C GLU A 39 -4.17 -0.32 -8.25
N LEU A 40 -4.66 -0.62 -7.04
CA LEU A 40 -5.78 -1.55 -6.87
C LEU A 40 -7.06 -0.97 -7.47
N ASN A 41 -7.37 0.30 -7.22
CA ASN A 41 -8.53 0.97 -7.83
C ASN A 41 -8.49 0.94 -9.34
N TYR A 42 -7.32 1.25 -9.92
CA TYR A 42 -7.14 1.17 -11.35
C TYR A 42 -7.37 -0.26 -11.85
N SER A 43 -6.73 -1.26 -11.26
CA SER A 43 -6.84 -2.66 -11.68
C SER A 43 -8.27 -3.18 -11.60
N ILE A 44 -9.00 -2.83 -10.53
CA ILE A 44 -10.42 -3.16 -10.37
C ILE A 44 -11.28 -2.48 -11.44
N SER A 45 -10.98 -1.22 -11.79
CA SER A 45 -11.72 -0.48 -12.82
C SER A 45 -11.60 -1.10 -14.23
N GLN A 46 -10.54 -1.87 -14.48
CA GLN A 46 -10.32 -2.57 -15.74
C GLN A 46 -11.15 -3.85 -15.87
N VAL A 47 -11.76 -4.33 -14.79
CA VAL A 47 -12.60 -5.53 -14.78
C VAL A 47 -14.02 -5.18 -15.21
N ASP A 48 -14.62 -6.01 -16.08
CA ASP A 48 -16.03 -5.87 -16.46
C ASP A 48 -16.94 -5.98 -15.21
N PRO A 49 -17.74 -4.95 -14.87
CA PRO A 49 -18.63 -4.96 -13.71
C PRO A 49 -19.69 -6.08 -13.76
N LYS A 50 -19.95 -6.67 -14.93
CA LYS A 50 -20.88 -7.80 -15.11
C LYS A 50 -20.24 -9.15 -14.84
N LYS A 51 -18.91 -9.24 -14.73
CA LYS A 51 -18.21 -10.49 -14.49
C LYS A 51 -18.48 -10.93 -13.04
N THR A 52 -19.11 -12.09 -12.88
CA THR A 52 -19.43 -12.68 -11.57
C THR A 52 -18.76 -14.03 -11.38
N ILE A 53 -18.47 -14.40 -10.15
CA ILE A 53 -18.05 -15.76 -9.78
C ILE A 53 -19.08 -16.43 -8.89
N ASN A 54 -19.14 -17.76 -8.97
CA ASN A 54 -19.95 -18.59 -8.07
C ASN A 54 -19.12 -18.98 -6.86
N ILE A 55 -19.47 -18.47 -5.70
CA ILE A 55 -19.04 -19.02 -4.42
C ILE A 55 -20.11 -20.05 -4.03
N GLY A 56 -19.84 -21.32 -4.30
CA GLY A 56 -20.80 -22.40 -4.03
C GLY A 56 -21.32 -22.33 -2.58
N SER A 57 -22.61 -22.56 -2.36
CA SER A 57 -23.11 -22.64 -0.98
C SER A 57 -22.65 -23.95 -0.36
N PHE A 58 -21.81 -23.90 0.66
CA PHE A 58 -21.47 -25.09 1.47
C PHE A 58 -22.67 -25.71 2.20
N ARG A 59 -23.85 -25.09 2.14
CA ARG A 59 -25.08 -25.57 2.78
C ARG A 59 -26.00 -26.20 1.73
N LEU A 60 -26.28 -27.49 1.87
CA LEU A 60 -27.41 -28.11 1.18
C LEU A 60 -28.72 -27.60 1.77
N ASN A 61 -29.66 -27.29 0.89
CA ASN A 61 -31.05 -27.08 1.30
C ASN A 61 -31.68 -28.42 1.69
N PRO A 62 -32.75 -28.42 2.51
CA PRO A 62 -33.48 -29.63 2.90
C PRO A 62 -34.06 -30.44 1.71
N ASP A 63 -34.18 -29.83 0.53
CA ASP A 63 -34.66 -30.44 -0.71
C ASP A 63 -33.54 -31.14 -1.54
N GLY A 64 -32.31 -31.17 -1.03
CA GLY A 64 -31.16 -31.77 -1.71
C GLY A 64 -30.50 -30.87 -2.76
N THR A 65 -30.97 -29.63 -2.93
CA THR A 65 -30.37 -28.65 -3.84
C THR A 65 -29.28 -27.82 -3.15
N MET A 66 -28.27 -27.40 -3.92
CA MET A 66 -27.29 -26.38 -3.49
C MET A 66 -27.62 -25.06 -4.19
N LYS A 67 -27.59 -23.94 -3.45
CA LYS A 67 -27.86 -22.61 -3.99
C LYS A 67 -26.54 -21.90 -4.24
N ASP A 68 -26.11 -21.81 -5.48
CA ASP A 68 -24.91 -21.04 -5.81
C ASP A 68 -25.10 -19.55 -5.48
N LYS A 69 -24.20 -18.99 -4.67
CA LYS A 69 -24.17 -17.55 -4.40
C LYS A 69 -23.25 -16.90 -5.43
N LYS A 70 -23.76 -15.88 -6.12
CA LYS A 70 -22.99 -15.09 -7.09
C LYS A 70 -22.53 -13.79 -6.47
N ILE A 71 -21.26 -13.44 -6.67
CA ILE A 71 -20.68 -12.16 -6.28
C ILE A 71 -19.91 -11.54 -7.47
N PRO A 72 -19.72 -10.21 -7.51
CA PRO A 72 -18.87 -9.57 -8.49
C PRO A 72 -17.43 -10.10 -8.41
N PHE A 73 -16.83 -10.47 -9.55
CA PHE A 73 -15.46 -10.97 -9.61
C PHE A 73 -14.44 -9.92 -9.17
N ALA A 74 -14.64 -8.67 -9.64
CA ALA A 74 -13.75 -7.53 -9.41
C ALA A 74 -13.45 -7.26 -7.93
N ARG A 75 -14.33 -7.72 -7.03
CA ARG A 75 -14.27 -7.47 -5.59
C ARG A 75 -14.27 -8.78 -4.78
N SER A 76 -14.04 -9.90 -5.46
CA SER A 76 -13.89 -11.19 -4.79
C SER A 76 -12.54 -11.28 -4.10
N GLU A 77 -12.51 -11.88 -2.91
CA GLU A 77 -11.27 -12.10 -2.13
C GLU A 77 -10.16 -12.71 -2.98
N THR A 78 -10.45 -13.79 -3.71
CA THR A 78 -9.48 -14.42 -4.62
C THR A 78 -8.89 -13.45 -5.63
N HIS A 79 -9.70 -12.57 -6.23
CA HIS A 79 -9.19 -11.60 -7.19
C HIS A 79 -8.39 -10.49 -6.52
N LEU A 80 -8.82 -10.02 -5.34
CA LEU A 80 -8.09 -8.99 -4.60
C LEU A 80 -6.73 -9.49 -4.14
N SER A 81 -6.62 -10.73 -3.66
CA SER A 81 -5.32 -11.36 -3.34
C SER A 81 -4.40 -11.44 -4.56
N GLU A 82 -4.93 -11.86 -5.72
CA GLU A 82 -4.15 -11.88 -6.97
C GLU A 82 -3.62 -10.48 -7.37
N LEU A 83 -4.42 -9.43 -7.14
CA LEU A 83 -3.99 -8.05 -7.41
C LEU A 83 -2.92 -7.59 -6.43
N LEU A 84 -3.04 -7.95 -5.15
CA LEU A 84 -2.08 -7.61 -4.11
C LEU A 84 -0.71 -8.24 -4.37
N ASP A 85 -0.65 -9.48 -4.84
CA ASP A 85 0.60 -10.16 -5.21
C ASP A 85 1.42 -9.37 -6.27
N GLY A 86 0.73 -8.65 -7.17
CA GLY A 86 1.34 -7.92 -8.26
C GLY A 86 1.58 -6.43 -8.01
N VAL A 87 0.87 -5.82 -7.04
CA VAL A 87 0.77 -4.36 -6.91
C VAL A 87 2.12 -3.68 -6.66
N CYS A 88 2.99 -4.31 -5.88
CA CYS A 88 4.31 -3.74 -5.56
C CYS A 88 5.28 -3.75 -6.75
N GLY A 89 4.98 -4.51 -7.80
CA GLY A 89 5.71 -4.44 -9.07
C GLY A 89 5.57 -3.07 -9.74
N SER A 90 4.43 -2.39 -9.55
CA SER A 90 4.16 -1.07 -10.15
C SER A 90 4.94 0.07 -9.48
N MET A 91 5.62 -0.16 -8.35
CA MET A 91 6.37 0.88 -7.64
C MET A 91 7.58 1.41 -8.43
N SER A 92 8.03 0.70 -9.46
CA SER A 92 9.03 1.19 -10.41
C SER A 92 8.54 2.37 -11.25
N ASP A 93 7.22 2.54 -11.38
CA ASP A 93 6.59 3.60 -12.15
C ASP A 93 6.37 4.88 -11.33
N TYR A 94 6.87 4.88 -10.09
CA TYR A 94 6.77 5.97 -9.13
C TYR A 94 8.14 6.58 -8.86
N ALA A 95 8.15 7.89 -8.66
CA ALA A 95 9.34 8.64 -8.31
C ALA A 95 9.01 9.74 -7.30
N LEU A 96 10.03 10.23 -6.60
CA LEU A 96 9.87 11.28 -5.61
C LEU A 96 9.44 12.57 -6.31
N TYR A 97 8.31 13.12 -5.91
CA TYR A 97 7.77 14.39 -6.39
C TYR A 97 7.85 15.43 -5.27
N VAL A 98 8.31 16.64 -5.61
CA VAL A 98 8.34 17.78 -4.68
C VAL A 98 7.32 18.81 -5.12
N ASP A 99 6.35 19.08 -4.25
CA ASP A 99 5.37 20.11 -4.52
C ASP A 99 6.04 21.49 -4.63
N PRO A 100 5.84 22.23 -5.73
CA PRO A 100 6.51 23.51 -5.93
C PRO A 100 6.06 24.57 -4.92
N THR A 101 4.83 24.45 -4.41
CA THR A 101 4.20 25.40 -3.49
C THR A 101 4.50 25.03 -2.04
N SER A 102 4.19 23.79 -1.65
CA SER A 102 4.33 23.35 -0.24
C SER A 102 5.71 22.80 0.10
N GLN A 103 6.57 22.54 -0.90
CA GLN A 103 7.86 21.85 -0.75
C GLN A 103 7.75 20.45 -0.11
N GLN A 104 6.53 19.90 -0.03
CA GLN A 104 6.30 18.56 0.48
C GLN A 104 6.77 17.52 -0.53
N LYS A 105 7.42 16.48 -0.01
CA LYS A 105 7.88 15.33 -0.76
C LYS A 105 6.82 14.23 -0.71
N GLN A 106 6.56 13.56 -1.82
CA GLN A 106 5.71 12.37 -1.89
C GLN A 106 6.04 11.58 -3.14
N TYR A 107 5.90 10.26 -3.12
CA TYR A 107 6.05 9.49 -4.35
C TYR A 107 4.79 9.62 -5.21
N ARG A 108 4.97 9.90 -6.49
CA ARG A 108 3.89 9.95 -7.48
C ARG A 108 4.26 9.11 -8.70
N ARG A 109 3.23 8.59 -9.36
CA ARG A 109 3.39 7.87 -10.63
C ARG A 109 3.87 8.84 -11.71
N PHE A 110 4.94 8.50 -12.42
CA PHE A 110 5.46 9.29 -13.54
C PHE A 110 5.23 8.61 -14.89
N ALA A 111 5.11 7.28 -14.90
CA ALA A 111 4.78 6.55 -16.11
C ALA A 111 3.27 6.65 -16.40
N PRO A 112 2.82 6.47 -17.65
CA PRO A 112 1.42 6.29 -17.99
C PRO A 112 0.97 4.84 -17.75
N ARG A 113 -0.33 4.61 -17.59
CA ARG A 113 -0.90 3.27 -17.35
C ARG A 113 -1.33 2.53 -18.63
N SER A 114 -1.44 3.24 -19.75
CA SER A 114 -1.79 2.65 -21.06
C SER A 114 -0.77 3.05 -22.11
N GLU A 115 -0.32 2.06 -22.89
CA GLU A 115 0.52 2.31 -24.06
C GLU A 115 -0.31 3.08 -25.10
N GLY A 116 0.13 4.28 -25.47
CA GLY A 116 -0.46 5.03 -26.58
C GLY A 116 -1.52 6.07 -26.21
N ALA A 117 -1.62 6.51 -24.96
CA ALA A 117 -2.33 7.75 -24.59
C ALA A 117 -1.32 8.93 -24.54
N PRO A 118 -1.13 9.70 -25.62
CA PRO A 118 -0.09 10.75 -25.72
C PRO A 118 -0.34 12.00 -24.86
N GLY A 119 -1.08 11.89 -23.75
CA GLY A 119 -1.47 13.03 -22.91
C GLY A 119 -1.52 12.77 -21.41
N ASP A 120 -1.11 11.59 -20.93
CA ASP A 120 -1.19 11.21 -19.50
C ASP A 120 0.17 11.26 -18.78
N PHE A 121 1.20 11.86 -19.40
CA PHE A 121 2.48 12.06 -18.73
C PHE A 121 2.40 13.30 -17.83
N PRO A 122 2.76 13.19 -16.54
CA PRO A 122 2.84 14.35 -15.67
C PRO A 122 4.03 15.24 -16.05
N ASP A 123 4.01 16.49 -15.59
CA ASP A 123 5.19 17.37 -15.72
C ASP A 123 6.36 16.82 -14.89
N PHE A 124 7.42 16.43 -15.59
CA PHE A 124 8.63 15.86 -14.99
C PHE A 124 9.46 16.86 -14.19
N LYS A 125 9.22 18.17 -14.31
CA LYS A 125 10.05 19.23 -13.72
C LYS A 125 10.29 19.08 -12.22
N ASN A 126 9.31 18.53 -11.50
CA ASN A 126 9.33 18.41 -10.03
C ASN A 126 9.61 16.99 -9.54
N PHE A 127 9.90 16.05 -10.44
CA PHE A 127 10.29 14.70 -10.10
C PHE A 127 11.80 14.61 -9.87
N GLN A 128 12.19 13.90 -8.82
CA GLN A 128 13.57 13.56 -8.49
C GLN A 128 13.78 12.08 -8.75
N PHE A 129 14.76 11.79 -9.61
CA PHE A 129 15.15 10.44 -9.99
C PHE A 129 16.49 10.12 -9.35
N ASP A 130 16.46 9.65 -8.10
CA ASP A 130 17.64 9.37 -7.28
C ASP A 130 18.25 7.97 -7.55
N GLY A 131 17.98 7.38 -8.72
CA GLY A 131 18.42 6.04 -9.09
C GLY A 131 17.45 4.93 -8.64
N PRO A 132 17.81 3.65 -8.92
CA PRO A 132 16.96 2.50 -8.61
C PRO A 132 16.73 2.31 -7.09
N GLU A 133 17.60 2.87 -6.25
CA GLU A 133 17.49 2.81 -4.78
C GLU A 133 16.19 3.43 -4.28
N ALA A 134 15.74 4.54 -4.87
CA ALA A 134 14.49 5.21 -4.48
C ALA A 134 13.26 4.36 -4.83
N SER A 135 13.21 3.78 -6.04
CA SER A 135 12.14 2.87 -6.43
C SER A 135 12.15 1.58 -5.59
N ASN A 136 13.34 1.08 -5.24
CA ASN A 136 13.48 -0.10 -4.40
C ASN A 136 13.01 0.16 -2.97
N ALA A 137 13.27 1.35 -2.42
CA ALA A 137 12.77 1.74 -1.10
C ALA A 137 11.24 1.79 -1.06
N LEU A 138 10.61 2.35 -2.11
CA LEU A 138 9.15 2.38 -2.21
C LEU A 138 8.58 0.98 -2.40
N LYS A 139 9.21 0.15 -3.23
CA LYS A 139 8.82 -1.25 -3.42
C LYS A 139 8.89 -2.04 -2.12
N PHE A 140 9.97 -1.89 -1.35
CA PHE A 140 10.11 -2.54 -0.05
C PHE A 140 9.04 -2.08 0.95
N ALA A 141 8.74 -0.78 0.98
CA ALA A 141 7.66 -0.26 1.81
C ALA A 141 6.30 -0.84 1.39
N CYS A 142 6.03 -0.94 0.09
CA CYS A 142 4.83 -1.58 -0.43
C CYS A 142 4.73 -3.05 0.01
N GLU A 143 5.79 -3.84 -0.18
CA GLU A 143 5.82 -5.25 0.23
C GLU A 143 5.55 -5.40 1.72
N THR A 144 6.16 -4.54 2.55
CA THR A 144 5.90 -4.51 4.00
C THR A 144 4.42 -4.23 4.31
N ILE A 145 3.80 -3.27 3.62
CA ILE A 145 2.41 -2.89 3.86
C ILE A 145 1.46 -4.01 3.43
N VAL A 146 1.70 -4.62 2.25
CA VAL A 146 0.89 -5.73 1.76
C VAL A 146 1.00 -6.93 2.70
N GLU A 147 2.21 -7.26 3.17
CA GLU A 147 2.39 -8.33 4.16
C GLU A 147 1.70 -8.04 5.51
N GLU A 148 1.74 -6.79 5.98
CA GLU A 148 1.15 -6.40 7.27
C GLU A 148 -0.39 -6.28 7.21
N LEU A 149 -0.95 -5.83 6.09
CA LEU A 149 -2.35 -5.38 5.97
C LEU A 149 -3.17 -6.11 4.88
N GLU A 150 -2.73 -7.27 4.38
CA GLU A 150 -3.43 -8.01 3.32
C GLU A 150 -4.92 -8.21 3.63
N ASP A 151 -5.23 -8.77 4.80
CA ASP A 151 -6.60 -9.07 5.23
C ASP A 151 -7.46 -7.81 5.34
N ASP A 152 -6.89 -6.72 5.88
CA ASP A 152 -7.59 -5.44 6.04
C ASP A 152 -7.86 -4.80 4.67
N ILE A 153 -6.89 -4.84 3.76
CA ILE A 153 -7.04 -4.33 2.39
C ILE A 153 -8.15 -5.11 1.67
N ILE A 154 -8.12 -6.44 1.72
CA ILE A 154 -9.16 -7.28 1.09
C ILE A 154 -10.54 -6.97 1.68
N SER A 155 -10.64 -6.89 3.00
CA SER A 155 -11.88 -6.60 3.70
C SER A 155 -12.46 -5.24 3.29
N LEU A 156 -11.64 -4.19 3.29
CA LEU A 156 -12.06 -2.85 2.88
C LEU A 156 -12.47 -2.81 1.41
N PHE A 157 -11.66 -3.37 0.53
CA PHE A 157 -11.93 -3.34 -0.91
C PHE A 157 -13.14 -4.20 -1.28
N SER A 158 -13.53 -5.20 -0.49
CA SER A 158 -14.74 -5.99 -0.74
C SER A 158 -16.05 -5.21 -0.55
N GLN A 159 -16.04 -4.13 0.24
CA GLN A 159 -17.25 -3.42 0.68
C GLN A 159 -17.65 -2.22 -0.21
N ASN A 160 -16.85 -1.88 -1.23
CA ASN A 160 -17.07 -0.74 -2.13
C ASN A 160 -17.28 0.59 -1.39
N THR A 161 -16.33 0.93 -0.54
CA THR A 161 -16.33 2.19 0.23
C THR A 161 -15.74 3.32 -0.62
N GLU A 162 -16.33 4.50 -0.54
CA GLU A 162 -15.68 5.74 -0.98
C GLU A 162 -14.53 6.06 0.00
N HIS A 163 -13.57 6.90 -0.39
CA HIS A 163 -12.49 7.35 0.51
C HIS A 163 -11.50 6.28 1.00
N MET A 164 -11.20 5.26 0.18
CA MET A 164 -10.32 4.15 0.59
C MET A 164 -8.91 4.56 1.03
N VAL A 165 -8.37 5.68 0.53
CA VAL A 165 -7.07 6.20 0.99
C VAL A 165 -7.15 6.66 2.45
N GLU A 166 -8.21 7.36 2.81
CA GLU A 166 -8.40 7.87 4.17
C GLU A 166 -8.63 6.72 5.15
N GLU A 167 -9.50 5.77 4.80
CA GLU A 167 -9.79 4.61 5.65
C GLU A 167 -8.54 3.72 5.84
N LEU A 168 -7.87 3.32 4.76
CA LEU A 168 -6.72 2.42 4.88
C LEU A 168 -5.48 3.13 5.44
N CYS A 169 -5.10 4.27 4.86
CA CYS A 169 -3.79 4.88 5.12
C CYS A 169 -3.78 5.84 6.32
N ASN A 170 -4.95 6.34 6.74
CA ASN A 170 -5.07 7.10 7.99
C ASN A 170 -5.63 6.21 9.11
N THR A 171 -6.83 5.65 8.94
CA THR A 171 -7.55 5.02 10.06
C THR A 171 -7.05 3.62 10.42
N VAL A 172 -6.71 2.79 9.43
CA VAL A 172 -6.25 1.41 9.68
C VAL A 172 -4.76 1.36 10.00
N SER A 173 -3.94 2.13 9.29
CA SER A 173 -2.47 1.99 9.34
C SER A 173 -1.70 3.16 9.95
N ASP A 174 -2.36 4.31 10.19
CA ASP A 174 -1.77 5.56 10.68
C ASP A 174 -0.55 6.09 9.87
N TYR A 175 -0.29 5.55 8.67
CA TYR A 175 0.90 5.92 7.89
C TYR A 175 0.85 7.38 7.43
N CYS A 176 -0.35 7.89 7.15
CA CYS A 176 -0.58 9.23 6.62
C CYS A 176 -1.10 10.25 7.67
N GLU A 177 -1.25 9.87 8.96
CA GLU A 177 -1.77 10.79 9.98
C GLU A 177 -0.99 12.12 10.03
N GLY A 178 -1.65 13.26 9.85
CA GLY A 178 -0.98 14.57 9.89
C GLY A 178 -0.27 15.01 8.60
N ALA A 179 -0.38 14.27 7.49
CA ALA A 179 -0.08 14.82 6.16
C ALA A 179 -1.13 15.88 5.72
N ASP A 180 -2.35 15.78 6.25
CA ASP A 180 -3.45 16.74 6.04
C ASP A 180 -3.45 17.93 7.01
N LEU A 181 -2.65 17.93 8.09
CA LEU A 181 -2.52 19.09 8.99
C LEU A 181 -1.78 20.30 8.34
N LEU A 182 -1.42 20.19 7.07
CA LEU A 182 -0.89 21.30 6.26
C LEU A 182 -1.90 21.80 5.21
N LYS A 183 -3.13 21.28 5.19
CA LYS A 183 -4.22 21.76 4.32
C LYS A 183 -5.22 22.69 5.01
N GLU A 184 -5.16 22.85 6.34
CA GLU A 184 -6.17 23.63 7.09
C GLU A 184 -5.67 24.99 7.62
N GLU A 185 -4.47 25.43 7.21
CA GLU A 185 -3.90 26.75 7.56
C GLU A 185 -3.70 27.67 6.33
N LEU A 186 -4.51 27.52 5.28
CA LEU A 186 -4.60 28.48 4.17
C LEU A 186 -6.04 28.97 3.92
#